data_AF-A0A4Q3CAR7-F1
#
_entry.id   AF-A0A4Q3CAR7-F1
#
_cell.length_a   1.000
_cell.length_b   1.000
_cell.length_c   1.000
_cell.angle_alpha   90.00
_cell.angle_beta   90.00
_cell.angle_gamma   90.00
#
_symmetry.space_group_name_H-M   'P 1'
#
loop_
_entity.id
_entity.type
_entity.pdbx_description
1 polymer ?
#
loop_
_entity_poly.entity_id
_entity_poly.type
_entity_poly.pdbx_seq_one_letter_code
_entity_poly.pdbx_strand_id
1 'polypeptide(L)'
;MSMRNPLVAMSVALAMLVSAPVLAERNRVPEQDALRNGAQGRVDGQMIGSEFDPGTGRYRFKFQRGGSVIWMDMDGRTGREVGRVGQ
;
A
#
# COMPACT_ATOMS: atom_id res chain seq x y z
N MET A 1 -7.39 -30.66 52.10
CA MET A 1 -6.86 -29.37 51.62
C MET A 1 -6.71 -29.41 50.11
N SER A 2 -7.02 -28.29 49.48
CA SER A 2 -6.79 -27.88 48.08
C SER A 2 -7.73 -28.37 46.98
N MET A 3 -8.60 -27.42 46.62
CA MET A 3 -9.46 -27.28 45.44
C MET A 3 -8.78 -27.65 44.11
N ARG A 4 -9.56 -28.28 43.22
CA ARG A 4 -9.27 -28.39 41.79
C ARG A 4 -10.26 -27.49 41.04
N ASN A 5 -9.78 -26.38 40.49
CA ASN A 5 -10.56 -25.49 39.61
C ASN A 5 -10.95 -26.22 38.32
N PRO A 6 -12.24 -26.27 37.94
CA PRO A 6 -12.63 -26.48 36.56
C PRO A 6 -12.84 -25.11 35.92
N LEU A 7 -12.33 -24.88 34.69
CA LEU A 7 -12.94 -24.06 33.64
C LEU A 7 -11.89 -23.69 32.58
N VAL A 8 -12.38 -23.58 31.35
CA VAL A 8 -11.80 -22.95 30.17
C VAL A 8 -10.88 -23.82 29.31
N ALA A 9 -11.47 -24.43 28.28
CA ALA A 9 -10.90 -24.45 26.92
C ALA A 9 -11.97 -24.90 25.90
N MET A 10 -13.07 -24.16 25.79
CA MET A 10 -13.84 -24.15 24.54
C MET A 10 -13.29 -23.00 23.69
N SER A 11 -12.54 -23.34 22.65
CA SER A 11 -12.29 -22.41 21.56
C SER A 11 -12.32 -23.20 20.27
N VAL A 12 -13.47 -23.07 19.60
CA VAL A 12 -13.75 -23.55 18.26
C VAL A 12 -12.64 -23.08 17.33
N ALA A 13 -11.91 -24.03 16.74
CA ALA A 13 -11.02 -23.75 15.63
C ALA A 13 -11.90 -23.35 14.43
N LEU A 14 -12.10 -22.04 14.27
CA LEU A 14 -12.78 -21.48 13.12
C LEU A 14 -11.86 -21.61 11.90
N ALA A 15 -12.30 -22.45 10.97
CA ALA A 15 -11.62 -22.74 9.72
C ALA A 15 -11.24 -21.45 8.96
N MET A 16 -9.96 -21.31 8.61
CA MET A 16 -9.46 -20.29 7.71
C MET A 16 -10.01 -20.52 6.29
N LEU A 17 -11.08 -19.81 5.94
CA LEU A 17 -11.55 -19.70 4.57
C LEU A 17 -10.72 -18.64 3.82
N VAL A 18 -9.84 -19.14 2.97
CA VAL A 18 -9.59 -18.72 1.57
C VAL A 18 -9.64 -17.21 1.30
N SER A 19 -8.46 -16.63 1.06
CA SER A 19 -8.18 -15.48 0.20
C SER A 19 -9.23 -14.38 0.15
N ALA A 20 -9.09 -13.33 0.97
CA ALA A 20 -9.89 -12.12 0.83
C ALA A 20 -9.24 -11.14 -0.16
N PRO A 21 -9.87 -10.85 -1.33
CA PRO A 21 -9.65 -9.58 -2.01
C PRO A 21 -10.96 -8.78 -2.03
N VAL A 22 -11.63 -8.58 -0.89
CA VAL A 22 -12.94 -7.86 -0.87
C VAL A 22 -13.08 -6.97 0.36
N LEU A 23 -12.01 -6.27 0.75
CA LEU A 23 -12.14 -5.14 1.70
C LEU A 23 -11.21 -3.95 1.40
N ALA A 24 -10.39 -4.03 0.34
CA ALA A 24 -9.51 -2.94 -0.10
C ALA A 24 -10.07 -2.13 -1.29
N GLU A 25 -11.21 -2.53 -1.86
CA GLU A 25 -11.72 -1.99 -3.13
C GLU A 25 -12.60 -0.73 -2.98
N ARG A 26 -13.08 -0.40 -1.77
CA ARG A 26 -14.09 0.67 -1.59
C ARG A 26 -13.55 2.10 -1.68
N ASN A 27 -12.23 2.29 -1.62
CA ASN A 27 -11.59 3.61 -1.63
C ASN A 27 -10.48 3.74 -2.70
N ARG A 28 -10.34 2.79 -3.64
CA ARG A 28 -9.44 2.99 -4.78
C ARG A 28 -10.08 4.01 -5.72
N VAL A 29 -9.67 5.25 -5.59
CA VAL A 29 -10.00 6.30 -6.56
C VAL A 29 -9.32 5.93 -7.89
N PRO A 30 -10.07 5.78 -9.00
CA PRO A 30 -9.50 5.44 -10.31
C PRO A 30 -8.37 6.37 -10.76
N GLU A 31 -8.40 7.62 -10.30
CA GLU A 31 -7.36 8.62 -10.49
C GLU A 31 -6.02 8.18 -9.89
N GLN A 32 -6.02 7.63 -8.68
CA GLN A 32 -4.81 7.12 -8.03
C GLN A 32 -4.24 5.92 -8.78
N ASP A 33 -5.09 5.06 -9.35
CA ASP A 33 -4.63 3.93 -10.17
C ASP A 33 -3.98 4.41 -11.47
N ALA A 34 -4.54 5.44 -12.11
CA ALA A 34 -3.93 6.07 -13.28
C ALA A 34 -2.56 6.71 -12.95
N LEU A 35 -2.47 7.42 -11.83
CA LEU A 35 -1.21 7.99 -11.34
C LEU A 35 -0.17 6.91 -11.04
N ARG A 36 -0.59 5.85 -10.35
CA ARG A 36 0.21 4.68 -10.02
C ARG A 36 0.78 4.01 -11.28
N ASN A 37 -0.08 3.73 -12.25
CA ASN A 37 0.33 3.12 -13.51
C ASN A 37 1.28 4.04 -14.28
N GLY A 38 1.01 5.35 -14.27
CA GLY A 38 1.90 6.35 -14.81
C GLY A 38 3.28 6.36 -14.16
N ALA A 39 3.35 6.28 -12.82
CA ALA A 39 4.61 6.25 -12.08
C ALA A 39 5.40 4.97 -12.41
N GLN A 40 4.73 3.81 -12.36
CA GLN A 40 5.34 2.51 -12.60
C GLN A 40 5.91 2.38 -14.03
N GLY A 41 5.25 2.98 -15.03
CA GLY A 41 5.75 2.99 -16.40
C GLY A 41 7.02 3.83 -16.62
N ARG A 42 7.43 4.64 -15.63
CA ARG A 42 8.59 5.56 -15.71
C ARG A 42 9.78 5.14 -14.86
N VAL A 43 9.60 4.16 -13.96
CA VAL A 43 10.63 3.66 -13.05
C VAL A 43 10.78 2.16 -13.22
N ASP A 44 11.99 1.73 -13.56
CA ASP A 44 12.39 0.33 -13.54
C ASP A 44 12.69 -0.11 -12.10
N GLY A 45 11.63 -0.39 -11.33
CA GLY A 45 11.74 -0.79 -9.93
C GLY A 45 10.39 -1.25 -9.37
N GLN A 46 10.44 -1.94 -8.23
CA GLN A 46 9.23 -2.37 -7.55
C GLN A 46 8.69 -1.21 -6.72
N MET A 47 7.48 -0.75 -7.02
CA MET A 47 6.81 0.21 -6.15
C MET A 47 6.51 -0.42 -4.79
N ILE A 48 7.00 0.22 -3.73
CA ILE A 48 6.84 -0.22 -2.35
C ILE A 48 5.91 0.71 -1.55
N GLY A 49 5.53 1.87 -2.10
CA GLY A 49 4.60 2.77 -1.43
C GLY A 49 4.22 3.99 -2.26
N SER A 50 3.18 4.69 -1.79
CA SER A 50 2.73 5.96 -2.32
C SER A 50 2.19 6.83 -1.18
N GLU A 51 2.51 8.11 -1.18
CA GLU A 51 2.06 9.10 -0.21
C GLU A 51 1.43 10.28 -0.96
N PHE A 52 0.32 10.82 -0.43
CA PHE A 52 -0.33 12.01 -0.97
C PHE A 52 -0.08 13.19 -0.04
N ASP A 53 0.42 14.28 -0.58
CA ASP A 53 0.57 15.56 0.10
C ASP A 53 -0.62 16.47 -0.26
N PRO A 54 -1.61 16.64 0.64
CA PRO A 54 -2.78 17.49 0.39
C PRO A 54 -2.44 18.99 0.35
N GLY A 55 -1.31 19.41 0.94
CA GLY A 55 -0.88 20.81 0.94
C GLY A 55 -0.37 21.27 -0.43
N THR A 56 0.23 20.36 -1.20
CA THR A 56 0.74 20.64 -2.55
C THR A 56 -0.07 19.97 -3.66
N GLY A 57 -0.95 19.04 -3.32
CA GLY A 57 -1.72 18.24 -4.29
C GLY A 57 -0.84 17.28 -5.08
N ARG A 58 0.24 16.77 -4.49
CA ARG A 58 1.22 15.91 -5.16
C ARG A 58 1.20 14.50 -4.58
N TYR A 59 1.44 13.52 -5.45
CA TYR A 59 1.69 12.14 -5.07
C TYR A 59 3.19 11.85 -5.12
N ARG A 60 3.72 11.30 -4.04
CA ARG A 60 5.08 10.79 -3.95
C ARG A 60 5.06 9.28 -3.98
N PHE A 61 5.60 8.69 -5.03
CA PHE A 61 5.75 7.25 -5.20
C PHE A 61 7.15 6.81 -4.77
N LYS A 62 7.22 5.64 -4.12
CA LYS A 62 8.46 5.05 -3.65
C LYS A 62 8.69 3.74 -4.36
N PHE A 63 9.86 3.60 -4.98
CA PHE A 63 10.30 2.42 -5.69
C PHE A 63 11.57 1.88 -5.07
N GLN A 64 11.71 0.55 -5.08
CA GLN A 64 12.93 -0.15 -4.73
C GLN A 64 13.53 -0.75 -6.00
N ARG A 65 14.81 -0.47 -6.23
CA ARG A 65 15.58 -0.99 -7.36
C ARG A 65 16.97 -1.37 -6.88
N GLY A 66 17.33 -2.66 -6.95
CA GLY A 66 18.69 -3.11 -6.64
C GLY A 66 19.22 -2.70 -5.26
N GLY A 67 18.35 -2.52 -4.26
CA GLY A 67 18.73 -2.04 -2.92
C GLY A 67 18.71 -0.52 -2.75
N SER A 68 18.58 0.25 -3.82
CA SER A 68 18.36 1.69 -3.81
C SER A 68 16.86 2.03 -3.77
N VAL A 69 16.54 3.21 -3.21
CA VAL A 69 15.19 3.76 -3.20
C VAL A 69 15.10 4.92 -4.18
N ILE A 70 14.13 4.85 -5.07
CA ILE A 70 13.80 5.91 -6.02
C ILE A 70 12.46 6.52 -5.59
N TRP A 71 12.45 7.84 -5.43
CA TRP A 71 11.25 8.62 -5.16
C TRP A 71 10.83 9.35 -6.44
N MET A 72 9.54 9.35 -6.73
CA MET A 72 8.96 10.05 -7.87
C MET A 72 7.78 10.89 -7.41
N ASP A 73 7.84 12.18 -7.66
CA ASP A 73 6.78 13.13 -7.37
C ASP A 73 5.96 13.37 -8.64
N MET A 74 4.64 13.20 -8.53
CA MET A 74 3.68 13.45 -9.58
C MET A 74 2.64 14.46 -9.14
N ASP A 75 2.23 15.32 -10.06
CA ASP A 75 1.11 16.24 -9.86
C ASP A 75 -0.19 15.44 -9.81
N GLY A 76 -0.93 15.54 -8.71
CA GLY A 76 -2.11 14.72 -8.48
C GLY A 76 -3.29 15.06 -9.38
N ARG A 77 -3.33 16.25 -9.97
CA ARG A 77 -4.43 16.69 -10.86
C ARG A 77 -4.19 16.32 -12.31
N THR A 78 -2.93 16.29 -12.72
CA THR A 78 -2.53 16.13 -14.14
C THR A 78 -1.78 14.84 -14.42
N GLY A 79 -1.27 14.16 -13.40
CA GLY A 79 -0.44 12.97 -13.54
C GLY A 79 0.90 13.21 -14.23
N ARG A 80 1.38 14.45 -14.21
CA ARG A 80 2.71 14.80 -14.73
C ARG A 80 3.78 14.56 -13.68
N GLU A 81 4.95 14.08 -14.11
CA GLU A 81 6.13 14.02 -13.24
C GLU A 81 6.57 15.45 -12.91
N VAL A 82 6.70 15.73 -11.61
CA VAL A 82 7.17 17.01 -11.07
C VAL A 82 8.62 16.90 -10.65
N GLY A 83 9.05 15.72 -10.19
CA GLY A 83 10.42 15.49 -9.76
C GLY A 83 10.72 14.04 -9.47
N ARG A 84 12.01 13.73 -9.38
CA ARG A 84 12.52 12.40 -9.06
C ARG A 84 13.80 12.51 -8.24
N VAL A 85 13.96 11.61 -7.27
CA VAL A 85 15.15 11.51 -6.42
C VAL A 85 15.59 10.05 -6.35
N GLY A 86 16.89 9.78 -6.55
CA GLY A 86 17.44 8.42 -6.65
C GLY A 86 17.58 7.94 -8.10
N GLN A 87 18.45 6.94 -8.33
CA GLN A 87 18.73 6.36 -9.66
C GLN A 87 18.91 4.84 -9.57
#